data_AF-A0A522E539-F1
#
_entry.id   AF-A0A522E539-F1
#
_cell.length_a   1.000
_cell.length_b   1.000
_cell.length_c   1.000
_cell.angle_alpha   90.00
_cell.angle_beta   90.00
_cell.angle_gamma   90.00
#
_symmetry.space_group_name_H-M   'P 1'
#
loop_
_entity.id
_entity.type
_entity.pdbx_description
1 polymer ?
#
loop_
_entity_poly.entity_id
_entity_poly.type
_entity_poly.pdbx_seq_one_letter_code
_entity_poly.pdbx_strand_id
1 'polypeptide(L)'
;MGTNWKPEDVEFIFRSYQIFEKKFEEFLRVLPLTPENEQAWSPELVGLFLDVSSLVDSVARHIVGKSVAKKTHELNIDDFEKHLLTKEHIIDSRVAVYVYPLKIVSPYDGYRAADGWWKVYSSLKHNRIEHYTKANLVNTLNALASLFLILVRHKDEEFTKALLRFNLINDGGYVPEYVHSERLRNGYQFWYDSELFGTHDLAGSLPKDISKINPALTSRKFQKFYGRFNP
;
A
#
# COMPACT_ATOMS: atom_id res chain seq x y z
N MET A 1 22.43 10.15 -1.38
CA MET A 1 22.03 10.83 -0.12
C MET A 1 22.01 9.76 0.94
N GLY A 2 22.86 9.84 1.97
CA GLY A 2 22.97 8.78 2.98
C GLY A 2 21.65 8.56 3.69
N THR A 3 21.26 7.30 3.87
CA THR A 3 19.99 6.92 4.49
C THR A 3 20.07 7.03 6.00
N ASN A 4 19.06 7.67 6.61
CA ASN A 4 18.84 7.70 8.06
C ASN A 4 17.85 6.59 8.50
N TRP A 5 17.60 5.59 7.66
CA TRP A 5 16.83 4.40 8.02
C TRP A 5 17.82 3.32 8.43
N LYS A 6 17.63 2.74 9.62
CA LYS A 6 18.40 1.57 9.99
C LYS A 6 17.88 0.37 9.19
N PRO A 7 18.74 -0.50 8.64
CA PRO A 7 18.30 -1.66 7.88
C PRO A 7 17.28 -2.53 8.63
N GLU A 8 17.45 -2.69 9.96
CA GLU A 8 16.54 -3.43 10.83
C GLU A 8 15.14 -2.82 10.94
N ASP A 9 15.01 -1.48 10.90
CA ASP A 9 13.72 -0.80 10.95
C ASP A 9 12.95 -1.03 9.65
N VAL A 10 13.64 -0.95 8.51
CA VAL A 10 13.04 -1.22 7.19
C VAL A 10 12.65 -2.69 7.06
N GLU A 11 13.52 -3.59 7.53
CA GLU A 11 13.24 -5.02 7.57
C GLU A 11 12.00 -5.33 8.40
N PHE A 12 11.84 -4.70 9.57
CA PHE A 12 10.64 -4.82 10.40
C PHE A 12 9.38 -4.37 9.63
N ILE A 13 9.42 -3.18 9.01
CA ILE A 13 8.28 -2.63 8.26
C ILE A 13 7.82 -3.58 7.14
N PHE A 14 8.75 -4.09 6.34
CA PHE A 14 8.41 -4.97 5.21
C PHE A 14 7.95 -6.36 5.67
N ARG A 15 8.52 -6.92 6.76
CA ARG A 15 8.03 -8.16 7.37
C ARG A 15 6.63 -7.99 7.93
N SER A 16 6.36 -6.89 8.63
CA SER A 16 5.02 -6.58 9.12
C SER A 16 4.02 -6.49 7.98
N TYR A 17 4.38 -5.82 6.87
CA TYR A 17 3.55 -5.78 5.67
C TYR A 17 3.22 -7.18 5.13
N GLN A 18 4.21 -8.07 4.95
CA GLN A 18 3.96 -9.43 4.48
C GLN A 18 3.05 -10.23 5.42
N ILE A 19 3.22 -10.07 6.74
CA ILE A 19 2.36 -10.70 7.74
C ILE A 19 0.92 -10.19 7.61
N PHE A 20 0.73 -8.88 7.49
CA PHE A 20 -0.60 -8.28 7.34
C PHE A 20 -1.27 -8.70 6.03
N GLU A 21 -0.53 -8.71 4.94
CA GLU A 21 -1.01 -9.16 3.64
C GLU A 21 -1.46 -10.61 3.68
N LYS A 22 -0.64 -11.49 4.24
CA LYS A 22 -0.98 -12.91 4.39
C LYS A 22 -2.22 -13.13 5.25
N LYS A 23 -2.34 -12.43 6.39
CA LYS A 23 -3.53 -12.50 7.24
C LYS A 23 -4.79 -12.05 6.48
N PHE A 24 -4.69 -10.98 5.70
CA PHE A 24 -5.81 -10.52 4.89
C PHE A 24 -6.17 -11.53 3.79
N GLU A 25 -5.18 -12.11 3.11
CA GLU A 25 -5.39 -13.17 2.11
C GLU A 25 -6.09 -14.39 2.72
N GLU A 26 -5.64 -14.83 3.90
CA GLU A 26 -6.27 -15.93 4.64
C GLU A 26 -7.72 -15.60 5.03
N PHE A 27 -7.98 -14.37 5.48
CA PHE A 27 -9.33 -13.90 5.77
C PHE A 27 -10.23 -13.92 4.52
N LEU A 28 -9.71 -13.52 3.37
CA LEU A 28 -10.45 -13.52 2.10
C LEU A 28 -10.86 -14.92 1.62
N ARG A 29 -10.21 -15.98 2.10
CA ARG A 29 -10.63 -17.37 1.83
C ARG A 29 -11.91 -17.76 2.55
N VAL A 30 -12.19 -17.10 3.67
CA VAL A 30 -13.41 -17.31 4.48
C VAL A 30 -14.51 -16.35 4.03
N LEU A 31 -14.17 -15.07 3.86
CA LEU A 31 -15.10 -14.04 3.43
C LEU A 31 -14.59 -13.33 2.16
N PRO A 32 -15.13 -13.68 0.98
CA PRO A 32 -14.63 -13.15 -0.29
C PRO A 32 -14.91 -11.66 -0.43
N LEU A 33 -14.02 -10.95 -1.13
CA LEU A 33 -14.15 -9.53 -1.42
C LEU A 33 -15.22 -9.27 -2.49
N THR A 34 -16.49 -9.27 -2.09
CA THR A 34 -17.65 -8.94 -2.94
C THR A 34 -18.34 -7.67 -2.43
N PRO A 35 -19.11 -6.96 -3.27
CA PRO A 35 -19.83 -5.76 -2.84
C PRO A 35 -20.70 -5.96 -1.59
N GLU A 36 -21.28 -7.16 -1.42
CA GLU A 36 -22.13 -7.53 -0.28
C GLU A 36 -21.32 -7.67 1.02
N ASN A 37 -20.04 -8.02 0.91
CA ASN A 37 -19.15 -8.29 2.04
C ASN A 37 -18.27 -7.09 2.41
N GLU A 38 -18.25 -6.01 1.63
CA GLU A 38 -17.34 -4.87 1.85
C GLU A 38 -17.48 -4.24 3.25
N GLN A 39 -18.71 -4.21 3.79
CA GLN A 39 -19.00 -3.67 5.11
C GLN A 39 -18.94 -4.70 6.24
N ALA A 40 -18.61 -5.96 5.93
CA ALA A 40 -18.46 -6.99 6.95
C ALA A 40 -17.27 -6.72 7.85
N TRP A 41 -17.43 -6.99 9.14
CA TRP A 41 -16.42 -6.80 10.16
C TRP A 41 -16.28 -8.06 11.01
N SER A 42 -15.11 -8.22 11.64
CA SER A 42 -14.84 -9.26 12.62
C SER A 42 -13.81 -8.73 13.61
N PRO A 43 -13.70 -9.30 14.83
CA PRO A 43 -12.61 -8.96 15.74
C PRO A 43 -11.22 -9.10 15.12
N GLU A 44 -11.05 -10.09 14.23
CA GLU A 44 -9.81 -10.30 13.49
C GLU A 44 -9.51 -9.17 12.50
N LEU A 45 -10.50 -8.74 11.71
CA LEU A 45 -10.37 -7.57 10.84
C LEU A 45 -10.11 -6.29 11.63
N VAL A 46 -10.75 -6.12 12.79
CA VAL A 46 -10.53 -4.94 13.65
C VAL A 46 -9.09 -4.88 14.12
N GLY A 47 -8.53 -6.01 14.57
CA GLY A 47 -7.12 -6.10 14.95
C GLY A 47 -6.19 -5.80 13.78
N LEU A 48 -6.39 -6.49 12.65
CA LEU A 48 -5.58 -6.31 11.45
C LEU A 48 -5.63 -4.86 10.92
N PHE A 49 -6.82 -4.27 10.87
CA PHE A 49 -7.03 -2.88 10.46
C PHE A 49 -6.24 -1.89 11.32
N LEU A 50 -6.30 -2.06 12.64
CA LEU A 50 -5.59 -1.20 13.58
C LEU A 50 -4.07 -1.33 13.43
N ASP A 51 -3.57 -2.56 13.31
CA ASP A 51 -2.14 -2.83 13.14
C ASP A 51 -1.61 -2.21 11.84
N VAL A 52 -2.30 -2.44 10.72
CA VAL A 52 -1.95 -1.88 9.41
C VAL A 52 -2.00 -0.35 9.45
N SER A 53 -3.10 0.24 9.91
CA SER A 53 -3.27 1.70 9.94
C SER A 53 -2.24 2.37 10.86
N SER A 54 -1.85 1.70 11.94
CA SER A 54 -0.79 2.16 12.85
C SER A 54 0.58 2.12 12.22
N LEU A 55 0.88 1.09 11.43
CA LEU A 55 2.13 1.04 10.68
C LEU A 55 2.16 2.12 9.60
N VAL A 56 1.05 2.36 8.89
CA VAL A 56 0.92 3.47 7.93
C VAL A 56 1.23 4.82 8.59
N ASP A 57 0.57 5.13 9.71
CA ASP A 57 0.80 6.38 10.46
C ASP A 57 2.26 6.50 10.92
N SER A 58 2.83 5.44 11.46
CA SER A 58 4.20 5.42 11.96
C SER A 58 5.24 5.63 10.85
N VAL A 59 5.10 4.92 9.73
CA VAL A 59 5.99 5.04 8.56
C VAL A 59 5.87 6.42 7.94
N ALA A 60 4.64 6.90 7.72
CA ALA A 60 4.39 8.22 7.16
C ALA A 60 5.03 9.34 8.00
N ARG A 61 4.90 9.27 9.34
CA ARG A 61 5.54 10.23 10.25
C ARG A 61 7.06 10.23 10.15
N HIS A 62 7.69 9.06 10.04
CA HIS A 62 9.14 8.99 9.88
C HIS A 62 9.61 9.53 8.53
N ILE A 63 8.84 9.33 7.46
CA ILE A 63 9.15 9.89 6.14
C ILE A 63 8.99 11.41 6.16
N VAL A 64 7.86 11.90 6.66
CA VAL A 64 7.50 13.34 6.64
C VAL A 64 8.33 14.14 7.64
N GLY A 65 8.58 13.61 8.85
CA GLY A 65 9.36 14.29 9.89
C GLY A 65 10.79 14.63 9.47
N LYS A 66 11.31 13.98 8.44
CA LYS A 66 12.61 14.31 7.82
C LYS A 66 12.54 15.53 6.88
N SER A 67 11.35 15.87 6.40
CA SER A 67 11.10 16.91 5.40
C SER A 67 10.52 18.19 5.99
N VAL A 68 10.21 18.22 7.29
CA VAL A 68 9.57 19.36 7.96
C VAL A 68 10.29 19.70 9.26
N ALA A 69 10.21 20.96 9.69
CA ALA A 69 10.80 21.44 10.94
C ALA A 69 10.04 20.99 12.22
N LYS A 70 8.96 20.22 12.07
CA LYS A 70 8.15 19.70 13.18
C LYS A 70 8.75 18.41 13.73
N LYS A 71 8.57 18.16 15.03
CA LYS A 71 8.95 16.87 15.62
C LYS A 71 7.99 15.77 15.17
N THR A 72 8.48 14.53 15.06
CA THR A 72 7.69 13.37 14.57
C THR A 72 6.36 13.15 15.30
N HIS A 73 6.33 13.41 16.62
CA HIS A 73 5.11 13.25 17.43
C HIS A 73 4.09 14.39 17.25
N GLU A 74 4.51 15.53 16.69
CA GLU A 74 3.66 16.70 16.43
C GLU A 74 3.00 16.64 15.04
N LEU A 75 3.43 15.69 14.20
CA LEU A 75 2.90 15.54 12.85
C LEU A 75 1.43 15.12 12.87
N ASN A 76 0.70 15.54 11.86
CA ASN A 76 -0.69 15.15 11.68
C ASN A 76 -0.96 14.69 10.24
N ILE A 77 -2.23 14.39 9.96
CA ILE A 77 -2.65 13.93 8.63
C ILE A 77 -2.46 14.98 7.53
N ASP A 78 -2.55 16.28 7.87
CA ASP A 78 -2.36 17.35 6.88
C ASP A 78 -0.89 17.44 6.47
N ASP A 79 0.03 17.23 7.43
CA ASP A 79 1.47 17.11 7.12
C ASP A 79 1.73 15.90 6.21
N PHE A 80 1.08 14.78 6.49
CA PHE A 80 1.18 13.56 5.67
C PHE A 80 0.69 13.79 4.24
N GLU A 81 -0.52 14.34 4.10
CA GLU A 81 -1.14 14.62 2.81
C GLU A 81 -0.29 15.56 1.95
N LYS A 82 0.18 16.66 2.55
CA LYS A 82 0.97 17.67 1.85
C LYS A 82 2.35 17.16 1.45
N HIS A 83 3.07 16.49 2.35
CA HIS A 83 4.50 16.23 2.17
C HIS A 83 4.84 14.87 1.59
N LEU A 84 3.93 13.90 1.68
CA LEU A 84 4.15 12.56 1.15
C LEU A 84 3.09 12.22 0.11
N LEU A 85 1.81 12.37 0.41
CA LEU A 85 0.76 11.92 -0.53
C LEU A 85 0.72 12.75 -1.81
N THR A 86 0.79 14.08 -1.67
CA THR A 86 0.75 15.00 -2.82
C THR A 86 2.09 15.02 -3.55
N LYS A 87 3.19 15.19 -2.80
CA LYS A 87 4.54 15.30 -3.38
C LYS A 87 4.96 14.06 -4.16
N GLU A 88 4.62 12.87 -3.67
CA GLU A 88 4.94 11.60 -4.31
C GLU A 88 3.79 11.07 -5.19
N HIS A 89 2.74 11.87 -5.42
CA HIS A 89 1.54 11.52 -6.18
C HIS A 89 0.88 10.18 -5.75
N ILE A 90 0.99 9.84 -4.46
CA ILE A 90 0.41 8.63 -3.88
C ILE A 90 -1.11 8.78 -3.76
N ILE A 91 -1.62 9.99 -3.51
CA ILE A 91 -3.06 10.23 -3.34
C ILE A 91 -3.88 9.80 -4.57
N ASP A 92 -3.33 9.99 -5.76
CA ASP A 92 -3.96 9.65 -7.04
C ASP A 92 -3.60 8.23 -7.53
N SER A 93 -2.78 7.51 -6.76
CA SER A 93 -2.32 6.18 -7.13
C SER A 93 -3.42 5.14 -6.97
N ARG A 94 -3.45 4.19 -7.92
CA ARG A 94 -4.35 3.05 -7.88
C ARG A 94 -3.57 1.75 -7.71
N VAL A 95 -4.27 0.76 -7.18
CA VAL A 95 -3.73 -0.56 -6.92
C VAL A 95 -4.63 -1.61 -7.56
N ALA A 96 -4.03 -2.53 -8.31
CA ALA A 96 -4.68 -3.75 -8.75
C ALA A 96 -4.72 -4.74 -7.58
N VAL A 97 -5.88 -5.32 -7.31
CA VAL A 97 -6.10 -6.32 -6.26
C VAL A 97 -6.28 -7.68 -6.93
N TYR A 98 -5.40 -8.62 -6.61
CA TYR A 98 -5.33 -9.98 -7.16
C TYR A 98 -6.36 -10.92 -6.55
N VAL A 99 -7.62 -10.51 -6.63
CA VAL A 99 -8.82 -11.30 -6.33
C VAL A 99 -9.62 -11.54 -7.60
N TYR A 100 -10.58 -12.46 -7.58
CA TYR A 100 -11.51 -12.65 -8.70
C TYR A 100 -12.89 -12.06 -8.37
N PRO A 101 -13.46 -11.15 -9.20
CA PRO A 101 -12.84 -10.52 -10.36
C PRO A 101 -11.66 -9.60 -9.99
N LEU A 102 -10.67 -9.38 -10.88
CA LEU A 102 -9.57 -8.43 -10.58
C LEU A 102 -10.15 -7.04 -10.39
N LYS A 103 -9.77 -6.38 -9.30
CA LYS A 103 -10.29 -5.04 -8.94
C LYS A 103 -9.19 -4.00 -9.04
N ILE A 104 -9.56 -2.78 -9.44
CA ILE A 104 -8.71 -1.59 -9.29
C ILE A 104 -9.30 -0.74 -8.17
N VAL A 105 -8.49 -0.47 -7.13
CA VAL A 105 -8.89 0.37 -6.00
C VAL A 105 -8.05 1.64 -5.94
N SER A 106 -8.62 2.70 -5.38
CA SER A 106 -7.94 3.97 -5.11
C SER A 106 -7.93 4.17 -3.58
N PRO A 107 -6.88 3.73 -2.86
CA PRO A 107 -6.92 3.62 -1.40
C PRO A 107 -7.13 4.95 -0.67
N TYR A 108 -6.79 6.05 -1.32
CA TYR A 108 -6.96 7.41 -0.81
C TYR A 108 -8.22 8.10 -1.34
N ASP A 109 -9.06 7.45 -2.15
CA ASP A 109 -10.36 8.02 -2.52
C ASP A 109 -11.28 8.00 -1.29
N GLY A 110 -11.81 9.18 -0.92
CA GLY A 110 -12.67 9.33 0.25
C GLY A 110 -12.04 8.97 1.61
N TYR A 111 -10.73 8.78 1.73
CA TYR A 111 -10.09 8.28 2.97
C TYR A 111 -10.30 9.13 4.22
N ARG A 112 -10.56 10.44 4.05
CA ARG A 112 -10.90 11.39 5.12
C ARG A 112 -12.40 11.55 5.38
N ALA A 113 -13.25 10.96 4.54
CA ALA A 113 -14.69 10.95 4.75
C ALA A 113 -15.04 10.23 6.06
N ALA A 114 -16.26 10.41 6.56
CA ALA A 114 -16.69 9.87 7.86
C ALA A 114 -16.47 8.35 8.00
N ASP A 115 -16.62 7.61 6.89
CA ASP A 115 -16.43 6.16 6.82
C ASP A 115 -15.13 5.75 6.09
N GLY A 116 -14.31 6.74 5.71
CA GLY A 116 -13.00 6.50 5.12
C GLY A 116 -12.00 5.95 6.12
N TRP A 117 -11.12 5.07 5.66
CA TRP A 117 -10.23 4.27 6.53
C TRP A 117 -9.39 5.12 7.48
N TRP A 118 -8.84 6.27 7.06
CA TRP A 118 -8.04 7.11 7.96
C TRP A 118 -8.89 7.73 9.08
N LYS A 119 -10.09 8.20 8.74
CA LYS A 119 -11.02 8.77 9.71
C LYS A 119 -11.50 7.71 10.70
N VAL A 120 -11.83 6.53 10.20
CA VAL A 120 -12.20 5.35 11.02
C VAL A 120 -11.07 4.97 11.97
N TYR A 121 -9.83 4.89 11.48
CA TYR A 121 -8.65 4.62 12.30
C TYR A 121 -8.48 5.65 13.43
N SER A 122 -8.61 6.93 13.08
CA SER A 122 -8.54 8.03 14.05
C SER A 122 -9.62 7.89 15.13
N SER A 123 -10.85 7.54 14.75
CA SER A 123 -11.95 7.30 15.69
C SER A 123 -11.69 6.08 16.58
N LEU A 124 -11.19 4.97 16.04
CA LEU A 124 -10.91 3.75 16.80
C LEU A 124 -9.76 3.88 17.79
N LYS A 125 -8.78 4.74 17.50
CA LYS A 125 -7.70 5.10 18.44
C LYS A 125 -8.24 5.74 19.72
N HIS A 126 -9.34 6.48 19.64
CA HIS A 126 -9.92 7.20 20.77
C HIS A 126 -11.12 6.48 21.40
N ASN A 127 -11.96 5.82 20.59
CA ASN A 127 -13.15 5.12 21.07
C ASN A 127 -13.40 3.82 20.28
N ARG A 128 -12.75 2.73 20.71
CA ARG A 128 -12.81 1.44 20.01
C ARG A 128 -14.18 0.77 20.10
N ILE A 129 -14.83 0.83 21.27
CA ILE A 129 -16.08 0.11 21.54
C ILE A 129 -17.24 0.67 20.69
N GLU A 130 -17.25 1.96 20.39
CA GLU A 130 -18.32 2.56 19.58
C GLU A 130 -18.11 2.41 18.07
N HIS A 131 -16.89 2.08 17.62
CA HIS A 131 -16.52 2.21 16.21
C HIS A 131 -15.96 0.94 15.58
N TYR A 132 -15.80 -0.17 16.32
CA TYR A 132 -15.15 -1.39 15.84
C TYR A 132 -15.78 -1.95 14.55
N THR A 133 -17.09 -1.81 14.35
CA THR A 133 -17.78 -2.28 13.15
C THR A 133 -17.33 -1.56 11.87
N LYS A 134 -16.74 -0.36 11.99
CA LYS A 134 -16.20 0.39 10.86
C LYS A 134 -14.83 -0.11 10.39
N ALA A 135 -14.13 -0.90 11.22
CA ALA A 135 -12.94 -1.66 10.80
C ALA A 135 -13.37 -2.90 10.00
N ASN A 136 -13.99 -2.63 8.84
CA ASN A 136 -14.57 -3.62 7.96
C ASN A 136 -13.62 -4.03 6.84
N LEU A 137 -14.07 -4.94 5.99
CA LEU A 137 -13.30 -5.52 4.90
C LEU A 137 -12.73 -4.46 3.93
N VAL A 138 -13.55 -3.49 3.51
CA VAL A 138 -13.11 -2.44 2.56
C VAL A 138 -12.13 -1.45 3.19
N ASN A 139 -12.32 -1.06 4.45
CA ASN A 139 -11.39 -0.18 5.13
C ASN A 139 -10.05 -0.88 5.42
N THR A 140 -10.07 -2.17 5.72
CA THR A 140 -8.86 -2.99 5.88
C THR A 140 -8.10 -3.13 4.57
N LEU A 141 -8.81 -3.42 3.47
CA LEU A 141 -8.23 -3.43 2.13
C LEU A 141 -7.55 -2.09 1.78
N ASN A 142 -8.25 -0.98 2.00
CA ASN A 142 -7.72 0.35 1.66
C ASN A 142 -6.53 0.75 2.55
N ALA A 143 -6.56 0.45 3.85
CA ALA A 143 -5.42 0.70 4.73
C ALA A 143 -4.19 -0.14 4.31
N LEU A 144 -4.40 -1.41 3.95
CA LEU A 144 -3.32 -2.30 3.54
C LEU A 144 -2.75 -1.91 2.17
N ALA A 145 -3.61 -1.58 1.20
CA ALA A 145 -3.18 -1.06 -0.09
C ALA A 145 -2.48 0.31 0.03
N SER A 146 -2.88 1.14 1.00
CA SER A 146 -2.19 2.40 1.32
C SER A 146 -0.77 2.13 1.85
N LEU A 147 -0.62 1.15 2.74
CA LEU A 147 0.71 0.73 3.21
C LEU A 147 1.58 0.25 2.04
N PHE A 148 1.06 -0.65 1.20
CA PHE A 148 1.76 -1.12 0.00
C PHE A 148 2.25 0.05 -0.87
N LEU A 149 1.37 1.02 -1.16
CA LEU A 149 1.73 2.21 -1.93
C LEU A 149 2.87 3.00 -1.26
N ILE A 150 2.81 3.26 0.04
CA ILE A 150 3.90 3.98 0.73
C ILE A 150 5.24 3.24 0.57
N LEU A 151 5.26 1.92 0.74
CA LEU A 151 6.48 1.12 0.65
C LEU A 151 7.10 1.17 -0.75
N VAL A 152 6.28 1.01 -1.79
CA VAL A 152 6.78 0.97 -3.18
C VAL A 152 7.08 2.36 -3.74
N ARG A 153 6.48 3.42 -3.19
CA ARG A 153 6.64 4.80 -3.67
C ARG A 153 7.73 5.58 -2.97
N HIS A 154 8.07 5.22 -1.73
CA HIS A 154 9.13 5.93 -1.01
C HIS A 154 10.50 5.67 -1.67
N LYS A 155 11.10 6.72 -2.23
CA LYS A 155 12.40 6.68 -2.90
C LYS A 155 13.54 6.87 -1.90
N ASP A 156 13.85 5.80 -1.18
CA ASP A 156 14.97 5.71 -0.26
C ASP A 156 15.83 4.48 -0.60
N GLU A 157 17.13 4.54 -0.30
CA GLU A 157 18.09 3.46 -0.61
C GLU A 157 17.72 2.17 0.12
N GLU A 158 17.42 2.24 1.42
CA GLU A 158 17.12 1.04 2.21
C GLU A 158 15.76 0.45 1.84
N PHE A 159 14.78 1.30 1.53
CA PHE A 159 13.50 0.85 0.97
C PHE A 159 13.70 0.17 -0.39
N THR A 160 14.57 0.70 -1.26
CA THR A 160 14.86 0.07 -2.56
C THR A 160 15.49 -1.31 -2.37
N LYS A 161 16.47 -1.43 -1.47
CA LYS A 161 17.08 -2.72 -1.14
C LYS A 161 16.03 -3.68 -0.58
N ALA A 162 15.13 -3.21 0.29
CA ALA A 162 14.05 -4.04 0.82
C ALA A 162 13.08 -4.49 -0.29
N LEU A 163 12.65 -3.61 -1.20
CA LEU A 163 11.79 -3.99 -2.33
C LEU A 163 12.39 -5.14 -3.15
N LEU A 164 13.70 -5.13 -3.38
CA LEU A 164 14.42 -6.22 -4.04
C LEU A 164 14.46 -7.49 -3.18
N ARG A 165 14.84 -7.39 -1.89
CA ARG A 165 14.91 -8.56 -0.98
C ARG A 165 13.56 -9.25 -0.78
N PHE A 166 12.49 -8.46 -0.69
CA PHE A 166 11.13 -8.94 -0.50
C PHE A 166 10.42 -9.27 -1.82
N ASN A 167 11.12 -9.17 -2.95
CA ASN A 167 10.61 -9.48 -4.29
C ASN A 167 9.33 -8.68 -4.63
N LEU A 168 9.31 -7.40 -4.24
CA LEU A 168 8.17 -6.50 -4.46
C LEU A 168 8.30 -5.64 -5.71
N ILE A 169 9.46 -5.64 -6.36
CA ILE A 169 9.73 -4.91 -7.59
C ILE A 169 9.97 -5.92 -8.72
N ASN A 170 9.30 -5.73 -9.86
CA ASN A 170 9.57 -6.52 -11.05
C ASN A 170 10.90 -6.07 -11.66
N ASP A 171 11.94 -6.88 -11.47
CA ASP A 171 13.28 -6.62 -11.99
C ASP A 171 13.40 -6.84 -13.50
N GLY A 172 12.39 -7.42 -14.17
CA GLY A 172 12.46 -7.73 -15.60
C GLY A 172 13.59 -8.69 -15.99
N GLY A 173 14.20 -9.38 -15.02
CA GLY A 173 15.41 -10.20 -15.19
C GLY A 173 16.74 -9.42 -15.12
N TYR A 174 16.72 -8.13 -14.78
CA TYR A 174 17.95 -7.36 -14.53
C TYR A 174 18.57 -7.72 -13.18
N VAL A 175 19.87 -7.52 -13.05
CA VAL A 175 20.57 -7.72 -11.77
C VAL A 175 20.14 -6.67 -10.72
N PRO A 176 20.06 -7.03 -9.42
CA PRO A 176 19.55 -6.14 -8.38
C PRO A 176 20.25 -4.77 -8.29
N GLU A 177 21.57 -4.73 -8.53
CA GLU A 177 22.36 -3.49 -8.50
C GLU A 177 21.93 -2.50 -9.58
N TYR A 178 21.61 -3.01 -10.77
CA TYR A 178 21.09 -2.19 -11.86
C TYR A 178 19.74 -1.62 -11.48
N VAL A 179 18.79 -2.47 -11.06
CA VAL A 179 17.43 -2.05 -10.66
C VAL A 179 17.49 -1.02 -9.52
N HIS A 180 18.33 -1.26 -8.52
CA HIS A 180 18.56 -0.32 -7.42
C HIS A 180 19.04 1.04 -7.94
N SER A 181 20.05 1.04 -8.81
CA SER A 181 20.60 2.28 -9.37
C SER A 181 19.59 3.02 -10.25
N GLU A 182 18.82 2.31 -11.07
CA GLU A 182 17.83 2.87 -11.99
C GLU A 182 16.67 3.49 -11.22
N ARG A 183 16.14 2.81 -10.19
CA ARG A 183 15.05 3.34 -9.36
C ARG A 183 15.46 4.64 -8.67
N LEU A 184 16.69 4.74 -8.18
CA LEU A 184 17.19 5.94 -7.50
C LEU A 184 17.51 7.08 -8.48
N ARG A 185 17.93 6.79 -9.71
CA ARG A 185 18.33 7.80 -10.72
C ARG A 185 17.17 8.25 -11.60
N ASN A 186 16.49 7.29 -12.22
CA ASN A 186 15.50 7.51 -13.27
C ASN A 186 14.06 7.38 -12.75
N GLY A 187 13.88 6.86 -11.54
CA GLY A 187 12.59 6.86 -10.86
C GLY A 187 11.55 5.94 -11.52
N TYR A 188 10.42 6.53 -11.91
CA TYR A 188 9.14 5.87 -12.06
C TYR A 188 8.99 4.99 -13.33
N GLN A 189 9.52 3.77 -13.32
CA GLN A 189 9.46 2.87 -14.48
C GLN A 189 9.15 1.41 -14.15
N PHE A 190 8.93 1.08 -12.88
CA PHE A 190 8.78 -0.30 -12.44
C PHE A 190 7.33 -0.68 -12.16
N TRP A 191 7.03 -1.95 -12.42
CA TRP A 191 5.87 -2.60 -11.88
C TRP A 191 6.22 -3.18 -10.50
N TYR A 192 5.36 -3.00 -9.52
CA TYR A 192 5.51 -3.59 -8.19
C TYR A 192 4.39 -4.58 -7.94
N ASP A 193 4.74 -5.70 -7.30
CA ASP A 193 3.81 -6.73 -6.91
C ASP A 193 4.06 -7.22 -5.51
N SER A 194 2.99 -7.48 -4.80
CA SER A 194 2.98 -8.33 -3.62
C SER A 194 2.08 -9.54 -3.87
N GLU A 195 1.67 -10.26 -2.83
CA GLU A 195 0.74 -11.40 -3.01
C GLU A 195 -0.65 -10.95 -3.46
N LEU A 196 -1.16 -9.88 -2.88
CA LEU A 196 -2.50 -9.37 -3.16
C LEU A 196 -2.52 -8.16 -4.07
N PHE A 197 -1.42 -7.43 -4.23
CA PHE A 197 -1.44 -6.12 -4.87
C PHE A 197 -0.47 -6.00 -6.03
N GLY A 198 -0.85 -5.16 -6.99
CA GLY A 198 -0.02 -4.69 -8.08
C GLY A 198 -0.17 -3.20 -8.31
N THR A 199 0.91 -2.50 -8.64
CA THR A 199 0.83 -1.11 -9.10
C THR A 199 2.00 -0.78 -10.01
N HIS A 200 1.86 0.31 -10.76
CA HIS A 200 2.91 0.81 -11.63
C HIS A 200 3.41 2.15 -11.12
N ASP A 201 4.71 2.39 -11.23
CA ASP A 201 5.38 3.57 -10.69
C ASP A 201 4.94 4.91 -11.33
N LEU A 202 4.22 4.91 -12.44
CA LEU A 202 3.67 6.15 -13.00
C LEU A 202 2.33 6.46 -12.32
N ALA A 203 2.27 7.55 -11.55
CA ALA A 203 1.00 7.99 -10.94
C ALA A 203 -0.05 8.24 -12.03
N GLY A 204 -1.26 7.71 -11.84
CA GLY A 204 -2.32 7.75 -12.86
C GLY A 204 -2.18 6.74 -14.01
N SER A 205 -1.08 5.99 -14.12
CA SER A 205 -0.88 5.02 -15.22
C SER A 205 -1.65 3.72 -15.05
N LEU A 206 -2.15 3.43 -13.85
CA LEU A 206 -3.10 2.33 -13.68
C LEU A 206 -4.51 2.87 -13.96
N PRO A 207 -5.10 2.56 -15.13
CA PRO A 207 -6.45 2.99 -15.48
C PRO A 207 -7.48 2.39 -14.51
N LYS A 208 -8.63 3.08 -14.36
CA LYS A 208 -9.79 2.53 -13.63
C LYS A 208 -10.33 1.27 -14.32
N ASP A 209 -10.25 1.26 -15.64
CA ASP A 209 -10.66 0.14 -16.49
C ASP A 209 -9.46 -0.78 -16.74
N ILE A 210 -9.53 -1.98 -16.19
CA ILE A 210 -8.51 -3.02 -16.27
C ILE A 210 -8.12 -3.37 -17.71
N SER A 211 -9.07 -3.28 -18.66
CA SER A 211 -8.84 -3.61 -20.08
C SER A 211 -7.86 -2.65 -20.77
N LYS A 212 -7.61 -1.49 -20.16
CA LYS A 212 -6.69 -0.47 -20.67
C LYS A 212 -5.28 -0.61 -20.12
N ILE A 213 -5.02 -1.57 -19.24
CA ILE A 213 -3.67 -1.85 -18.73
C ILE A 213 -2.87 -2.50 -19.86
N ASN A 214 -1.75 -1.90 -20.25
CA ASN A 214 -0.84 -2.51 -21.20
C ASN A 214 -0.08 -3.67 -20.51
N PRO A 215 -0.35 -4.95 -20.84
CA PRO A 215 0.27 -6.08 -20.13
C PRO A 215 1.79 -6.12 -20.29
N ALA A 216 2.33 -5.56 -21.37
CA ALA A 216 3.78 -5.49 -21.61
C ALA A 216 4.53 -4.63 -20.59
N LEU A 217 3.83 -3.72 -19.90
CA LEU A 217 4.38 -2.85 -18.84
C LEU A 217 4.09 -3.38 -17.43
N THR A 218 3.58 -4.60 -17.33
CA THR A 218 3.25 -5.26 -16.06
C THR A 218 4.16 -6.45 -15.80
N SER A 219 4.17 -6.97 -14.57
CA SER A 219 4.92 -8.18 -14.28
C SER A 219 4.32 -9.44 -14.89
N ARG A 220 5.14 -10.50 -14.90
CA ARG A 220 4.65 -11.85 -15.20
C ARG A 220 3.57 -12.32 -14.22
N LYS A 221 3.59 -11.86 -12.96
CA LYS A 221 2.58 -12.21 -11.97
C LYS A 221 1.23 -11.61 -12.33
N PHE A 222 1.20 -10.31 -12.61
CA PHE A 222 0.01 -9.62 -13.13
C PHE A 222 -0.48 -10.30 -14.41
N GLN A 223 0.39 -10.52 -15.40
CA GLN A 223 0.02 -11.15 -16.67
C GLN A 223 -0.59 -12.55 -16.48
N LYS A 224 -0.04 -13.37 -15.58
CA LYS A 224 -0.61 -14.69 -15.27
C LYS A 224 -1.99 -14.58 -14.60
N PHE A 225 -2.18 -13.59 -13.74
CA PHE A 225 -3.47 -13.36 -13.09
C PHE A 225 -4.49 -12.81 -14.11
N TYR A 226 -4.12 -11.77 -14.85
CA TYR A 226 -4.95 -11.12 -15.87
C TYR A 226 -5.25 -12.01 -17.08
N GLY A 227 -4.33 -12.89 -17.47
CA GLY A 227 -4.54 -13.88 -18.54
C GLY A 227 -5.56 -14.96 -18.15
N ARG A 228 -5.87 -15.14 -16.86
CA ARG A 228 -7.03 -15.91 -16.38
C ARG A 228 -8.34 -15.13 -16.48
N PHE A 229 -8.27 -13.88 -16.94
CA PHE A 229 -9.34 -12.89 -17.00
C PHE A 229 -9.78 -12.53 -18.42
N ASN A 230 -9.12 -13.07 -19.44
CA ASN A 230 -9.71 -13.09 -20.78
C ASN A 230 -10.68 -14.28 -20.84
N PRO A 231 -12.00 -14.05 -20.95
CA PRO A 231 -12.92 -15.10 -21.39
C PRO A 231 -12.54 -15.63 -22.78
#